data_AF-A0A6I6SF24-F1
#
_entry.id   AF-A0A6I6SF24-F1
#
_cell.length_a   1.000
_cell.length_b   1.000
_cell.length_c   1.000
_cell.angle_alpha   90.00
_cell.angle_beta   90.00
_cell.angle_gamma   90.00
#
_symmetry.space_group_name_H-M   'P 1'
#
loop_
_entity.id
_entity.type
_entity.pdbx_description
1 polymer ?
#
loop_
_entity_poly.entity_id
_entity_poly.type
_entity_poly.pdbx_seq_one_letter_code
_entity_poly.pdbx_strand_id
1 'polypeptide(L)' 'MIKVVRGNPTPEELAAALAVVQARAAAAAAVAPGRPERRSEWADPAATVPARSRLPHPGPGAWRTSFWPR' A
#
# COMPACT_ATOMS: atom_id res chain seq x y z
N MET A 1 16.62 3.10 -9.19
CA MET A 1 17.79 2.25 -8.82
C MET A 1 17.35 1.33 -7.69
N ILE A 2 17.46 0.01 -7.84
CA ILE A 2 17.02 -0.97 -6.83
C ILE A 2 18.22 -1.35 -5.97
N LYS A 3 18.06 -1.35 -4.64
CA LYS A 3 19.11 -1.68 -3.67
C LYS A 3 18.65 -2.81 -2.75
N VAL A 4 19.49 -3.83 -2.58
CA VAL A 4 19.30 -4.86 -1.55
C VAL A 4 19.72 -4.29 -0.20
N VAL A 5 18.76 -4.19 0.74
CA VAL A 5 19.01 -3.61 2.07
C VAL A 5 19.52 -4.67 3.05
N ARG A 6 19.13 -5.94 2.86
CA ARG A 6 19.52 -7.07 3.71
C ARG A 6 19.59 -8.36 2.89
N GLY A 7 20.54 -9.23 3.21
CA GLY A 7 20.77 -10.52 2.56
C GLY A 7 21.83 -10.47 1.45
N ASN A 8 22.29 -11.64 1.01
CA ASN A 8 23.21 -11.81 -0.11
C ASN A 8 22.59 -12.74 -1.16
N PRO A 9 21.56 -12.29 -1.91
CA PRO A 9 20.88 -13.12 -2.87
C PRO A 9 21.83 -13.51 -4.01
N THR A 10 21.63 -14.68 -4.59
CA THR A 10 22.35 -15.02 -5.80
C THR A 10 21.86 -14.15 -6.97
N PRO A 11 22.66 -14.00 -8.05
CA PRO A 11 22.22 -13.26 -9.24
C PRO A 11 20.90 -13.77 -9.82
N GLU A 12 20.66 -15.08 -9.75
CA GLU A 12 19.45 -15.74 -10.23
C GLU A 12 18.24 -15.36 -9.37
N GLU A 13 18.39 -15.37 -8.05
CA GLU A 13 17.33 -14.96 -7.11
C GLU A 13 16.97 -13.47 -7.29
N LEU A 14 17.97 -12.62 -7.50
CA LEU A 14 17.75 -11.21 -7.78
C LEU A 14 17.00 -11.03 -9.10
N ALA A 15 17.38 -11.76 -10.15
CA ALA A 15 16.70 -11.72 -11.44
C ALA A 15 15.24 -12.16 -11.32
N ALA A 16 14.97 -13.25 -10.59
CA ALA A 16 13.61 -13.73 -10.34
C ALA A 16 12.76 -12.70 -9.58
N ALA A 17 13.31 -12.10 -8.53
CA ALA A 17 12.62 -11.06 -7.77
C ALA A 17 12.30 -9.84 -8.64
N LEU A 18 13.24 -9.40 -9.47
CA LEU A 18 13.04 -8.30 -10.40
C LEU A 18 11.97 -8.62 -11.45
N ALA A 19 11.97 -9.83 -12.00
CA ALA A 19 10.95 -10.28 -12.96
C ALA A 19 9.53 -10.21 -12.37
N VAL A 20 9.35 -10.67 -11.13
CA VAL A 20 8.05 -10.62 -10.44
C VAL A 20 7.61 -9.18 -10.19
N VAL A 21 8.51 -8.32 -9.73
CA VAL A 21 8.22 -6.89 -9.50
C VAL A 21 7.81 -6.20 -10.80
N GLN A 22 8.53 -6.45 -11.89
CA GLN A 22 8.21 -5.89 -13.20
C GLN A 22 6.87 -6.40 -13.74
N ALA A 23 6.58 -7.69 -13.62
CA ALA A 23 5.31 -8.27 -14.03
C ALA A 23 4.13 -7.65 -13.28
N ARG A 24 4.27 -7.45 -11.95
CA ARG A 24 3.26 -6.76 -11.13
C ARG A 24 3.08 -5.30 -11.54
N ALA A 25 4.16 -4.58 -11.80
CA ALA A 25 4.10 -3.18 -12.25
C ALA A 25 3.41 -3.05 -13.62
N ALA A 26 3.72 -3.92 -14.57
CA ALA A 26 3.08 -3.97 -15.87
C ALA A 26 1.58 -4.29 -15.76
N ALA A 27 1.21 -5.25 -14.91
CA ALA A 27 -0.20 -5.56 -14.65
C ALA A 27 -0.96 -4.37 -14.04
N ALA A 28 -0.36 -3.66 -13.09
CA ALA A 28 -0.96 -2.45 -12.51
C ALA A 28 -1.11 -1.33 -13.54
N ALA A 29 -0.14 -1.14 -14.42
CA ALA A 29 -0.20 -0.14 -15.49
C ALA A 29 -1.23 -0.48 -16.59
N ALA A 30 -1.51 -1.77 -16.80
CA ALA A 30 -2.51 -2.23 -17.77
C ALA A 30 -3.97 -2.03 -17.30
N VAL A 31 -4.18 -1.76 -16.00
CA VAL A 31 -5.50 -1.39 -15.49
C VAL A 31 -5.81 0.02 -16.00
N ALA A 32 -6.80 0.14 -16.89
CA ALA A 32 -7.32 1.44 -17.32
C ALA A 32 -7.67 2.29 -16.10
N PRO A 33 -7.53 3.63 -16.15
CA PRO A 33 -7.91 4.51 -15.05
C PRO A 33 -9.43 4.48 -14.81
N GLY A 34 -9.91 3.41 -14.19
CA GLY A 34 -11.19 3.31 -13.53
C GLY A 34 -11.10 3.98 -12.17
N ARG A 35 -12.24 4.50 -11.71
CA ARG A 35 -12.48 5.26 -10.47
C ARG A 35 -11.33 5.19 -9.45
N PRO A 36 -10.83 6.34 -8.93
CA PRO A 36 -9.68 6.40 -8.04
C PRO A 36 -9.71 5.28 -7.01
N GLU A 37 -8.63 4.49 -6.98
CA GLU A 37 -8.46 3.41 -6.01
C GLU A 37 -8.73 4.00 -4.62
N ARG A 38 -9.72 3.44 -3.93
CA ARG A 38 -10.07 3.89 -2.60
C ARG A 38 -8.86 3.54 -1.73
N ARG A 39 -8.14 4.55 -1.25
CA ARG A 39 -6.97 4.32 -0.38
C ARG A 39 -7.41 3.44 0.78
N SER A 40 -6.58 2.47 1.13
CA SER A 40 -6.79 1.67 2.33
C SER A 40 -6.90 2.61 3.53
N GLU A 41 -7.92 2.40 4.36
CA GLU A 41 -8.12 3.16 5.60
C GLU A 41 -6.93 3.00 6.55
N TRP A 42 -6.16 1.92 6.42
CA TRP A 42 -4.88 1.70 7.10
C TRP A 42 -3.76 2.68 6.70
N ALA A 43 -3.87 3.29 5.52
CA ALA A 43 -2.91 4.25 5.00
C ALA A 43 -3.34 5.70 5.23
N ASP A 44 -4.37 5.95 6.04
CA ASP A 44 -4.81 7.31 6.38
C ASP A 44 -3.74 8.01 7.24
N PRO A 45 -3.12 9.13 6.77
CA PRO A 45 -2.17 9.89 7.58
C PRO A 45 -2.75 10.41 8.90
N ALA A 46 -4.08 10.59 8.98
CA ALA A 46 -4.73 10.97 10.23
C ALA A 46 -4.60 9.91 11.33
N ALA A 47 -4.41 8.63 10.96
CA ALA A 47 -4.16 7.55 11.92
C ALA A 47 -2.79 7.70 12.62
N THR A 48 -1.80 8.27 11.94
CA THR A 48 -0.43 8.49 12.49
C THR A 48 -0.34 9.69 13.44
N VAL A 49 -1.36 10.56 13.47
CA VAL A 49 -1.39 11.76 14.31
C VAL A 49 -2.25 11.51 15.55
N PRO A 50 -1.69 11.44 16.77
CA PRO A 50 -2.43 11.08 17.99
C PRO A 50 -3.62 11.99 18.35
N ALA A 51 -3.58 13.25 17.91
CA ALA A 51 -4.67 14.20 18.11
C ALA A 51 -5.85 13.98 17.12
N ARG A 52 -5.56 13.49 15.91
CA ARG A 52 -6.56 13.25 14.84
C ARG A 52 -7.07 11.81 14.81
N SER A 53 -6.36 10.87 15.44
CA SER A 53 -6.77 9.46 15.56
C SER A 53 -7.91 9.20 16.57
N ARG A 54 -8.46 10.26 17.19
CA ARG A 54 -9.52 10.12 18.20
C ARG A 54 -10.89 9.86 17.58
N LEU A 55 -11.15 10.41 16.40
CA LEU A 55 -12.44 10.28 15.72
C LEU A 55 -12.21 10.10 14.21
N PRO A 56 -12.85 9.11 13.57
CA PRO A 56 -12.85 8.99 12.11
C PRO A 56 -13.42 10.26 11.47
N HIS A 57 -12.85 10.69 10.34
CA HIS A 57 -13.44 11.77 9.56
C HIS A 57 -14.83 11.36 9.02
N PRO A 58 -15.83 12.24 9.05
CA PRO A 58 -17.14 11.93 8.50
C PRO A 58 -17.03 11.69 6.99
N GLY A 59 -17.49 10.53 6.54
CA GLY A 59 -17.42 10.17 5.14
C GLY A 59 -17.88 8.74 4.84
N PRO A 60 -17.97 8.37 3.55
CA PRO A 60 -18.35 7.03 3.14
C PRO A 60 -17.39 5.98 3.71
N GLY A 61 -17.89 5.11 4.60
CA GLY A 61 -17.09 4.06 5.23
C GLY A 61 -16.73 4.33 6.70
N ALA A 62 -16.84 5.57 7.17
CA ALA A 62 -16.43 5.99 8.53
C ALA A 62 -17.03 5.15 9.67
N TRP A 63 -18.31 4.76 9.54
CA TRP A 63 -18.97 3.90 10.53
C TRP A 63 -18.43 2.47 10.52
N ARG A 64 -18.15 1.92 9.34
CA ARG A 64 -17.58 0.57 9.19
C ARG A 64 -16.13 0.50 9.66
N THR A 65 -15.41 1.61 9.65
CA THR A 65 -14.01 1.68 10.07
C THR A 65 -13.83 2.29 11.46
N SER A 66 -14.91 2.42 12.22
CA SER A 66 -14.89 2.98 13.58
C SER A 66 -14.39 2.02 14.67
N PHE A 67 -14.42 0.70 14.43
CA PHE A 67 -14.20 -0.32 15.45
C PHE A 67 -12.82 -1.00 15.41
N TRP A 68 -11.89 -0.55 14.59
CA TRP A 68 -10.58 -1.20 14.51
C TRP A 68 -9.79 -0.99 15.81
N PRO A 69 -9.12 -2.04 16.32
CA PRO A 69 -8.24 -1.93 17.48
C PRO A 69 -7.05 -1.03 17.14
N ARG A 70 -6.65 -0.19 18.10
CA ARG A 70 -5.49 0.71 17.98
C ARG A 70 -4.17 -0.02 18.13
#